data_AF-A0A1C5WDK7-F1
#
_entry.id   AF-A0A1C5WDK7-F1
#
_cell.length_a   1.000
_cell.length_b   1.000
_cell.length_c   1.000
_cell.angle_alpha   90.00
_cell.angle_beta   90.00
_cell.angle_gamma   90.00
#
_symmetry.space_group_name_H-M   'P 1'
#
loop_
_entity.id
_entity.type
_entity.pdbx_description
1 polymer ?
#
loop_
_entity_poly.entity_id
_entity_poly.type
_entity_poly.pdbx_seq_one_letter_code
_entity_poly.pdbx_strand_id
1 'polypeptide(L)'
;MKIIKYQLETEINYGTPEEPDIETLLSPVTVTYTEEAYAIAQAEAFQGQITVEDDGKPEPEPKPEYVTYAELAEAIREGVNEV
;
A
#
# COMPACT_ATOMS: atom_id res chain seq x y z
N MET A 1 -5.58 -3.44 6.57
CA MET A 1 -4.39 -3.40 5.66
C MET A 1 -3.45 -2.35 6.21
N LYS A 2 -2.12 -2.53 6.22
CA LYS A 2 -1.24 -1.51 6.82
C LYS A 2 -0.97 -0.35 5.87
N ILE A 3 -0.82 0.85 6.42
CA ILE A 3 -0.39 2.08 5.74
C ILE A 3 0.82 2.69 6.42
N ILE A 4 1.63 3.40 5.65
CA ILE A 4 2.80 4.17 6.08
C ILE A 4 2.45 5.65 5.95
N LYS A 5 2.73 6.43 6.99
CA LYS A 5 2.58 7.88 7.03
C LYS A 5 3.91 8.55 7.35
N TYR A 6 4.26 9.60 6.61
CA TYR A 6 5.46 10.42 6.84
C TYR A 6 5.27 11.80 6.21
N GLN A 7 6.23 12.71 6.43
CA GLN A 7 6.25 14.02 5.80
C GLN A 7 7.46 14.12 4.87
N LEU A 8 7.29 14.72 3.70
CA LEU A 8 8.37 15.10 2.79
C LEU A 8 8.74 16.56 3.03
N GLU A 9 10.04 16.83 3.06
CA GLU A 9 10.59 18.19 3.10
C GLU A 9 10.95 18.64 1.69
N THR A 10 10.40 19.78 1.27
CA THR A 10 10.77 20.42 0.01
C THR A 10 11.19 21.86 0.29
N GLU A 11 12.39 22.22 -0.13
CA GLU A 11 12.87 23.61 -0.11
C GLU A 11 12.50 24.31 -1.42
N ILE A 12 11.80 25.44 -1.31
CA ILE A 12 11.40 26.27 -2.45
C ILE A 12 12.15 27.59 -2.36
N ASN A 13 12.87 27.95 -3.42
CA ASN A 13 13.49 29.26 -3.54
C ASN A 13 12.54 30.23 -4.27
N TYR A 14 11.99 31.20 -3.55
CA TYR A 14 11.18 32.29 -4.10
C TYR A 14 12.02 33.49 -4.57
N GLY A 15 13.29 33.53 -4.20
CA GLY A 15 14.24 34.59 -4.52
C GLY A 15 15.02 34.28 -5.80
N THR A 16 16.24 34.83 -5.86
CA THR A 16 17.19 34.54 -6.95
C THR A 16 18.26 33.59 -6.46
N PRO A 17 19.13 33.07 -7.34
CA PRO A 17 20.31 32.34 -6.90
C PRO A 17 21.30 33.19 -6.08
N GLU A 18 21.32 34.52 -6.28
CA GLU A 18 22.23 35.45 -5.58
C GLU A 18 21.66 35.93 -4.25
N GLU A 19 20.33 36.12 -4.19
CA GLU A 19 19.57 36.46 -3.00
C GLU A 19 18.48 35.39 -2.81
N PRO A 20 18.84 34.22 -2.25
CA PRO A 20 17.89 33.14 -2.06
C PRO A 20 16.88 33.50 -0.97
N ASP A 21 15.62 33.18 -1.24
CA ASP A 21 14.52 33.27 -0.29
C ASP A 21 13.93 31.86 -0.16
N ILE A 22 14.50 31.09 0.78
CA ILE A 22 14.19 29.67 0.95
C ILE A 22 13.04 29.51 1.93
N GLU A 23 11.99 28.83 1.50
CA GLU A 23 10.92 28.35 2.35
C GLU A 23 10.94 26.81 2.40
N THR A 24 10.78 26.26 3.60
CA THR A 24 10.62 24.82 3.81
C THR A 24 9.14 24.47 3.85
N LEU A 25 8.71 23.60 2.95
CA LEU A 25 7.35 23.06 2.92
C LEU A 25 7.35 21.59 3.33
N LEU A 26 6.49 21.26 4.31
CA LEU A 26 6.26 19.88 4.73
C LEU A 26 4.98 19.33 4.10
N SER A 27 5.09 18.27 3.29
CA SER A 27 3.96 17.63 2.62
C SER A 27 3.68 16.24 3.20
N PRO A 28 2.45 15.96 3.67
CA PRO A 28 2.12 14.65 4.22
C PRO A 28 2.00 13.60 3.09
N VAL A 29 2.55 12.41 3.33
CA VAL A 29 2.43 11.25 2.44
C VAL A 29 1.75 10.11 3.17
N THR A 30 0.87 9.39 2.47
CA THR A 30 0.23 8.18 2.96
C THR A 30 0.23 7.14 1.85
N VAL A 31 0.86 6.00 2.09
CA VAL A 31 0.99 4.90 1.12
C VAL A 31 0.65 3.56 1.77
N THR A 32 0.20 2.60 0.98
CA THR A 32 0.02 1.21 1.46
C THR A 32 1.37 0.63 1.86
N TYR A 33 1.41 -0.12 2.96
CA TYR A 33 2.62 -0.78 3.41
C TYR A 33 3.07 -1.85 2.42
N THR A 34 4.25 -1.66 1.85
CA THR A 34 5.07 -2.70 1.22
C THR A 34 6.50 -2.53 1.73
N GLU A 35 7.33 -3.56 1.65
CA GLU A 35 8.74 -3.47 2.06
C GLU A 35 9.49 -2.40 1.25
N GLU A 36 9.19 -2.28 -0.05
CA GLU A 36 9.75 -1.24 -0.91
C GLU A 36 9.29 0.16 -0.48
N ALA A 37 8.00 0.35 -0.22
CA ALA A 37 7.47 1.64 0.24
C ALA A 37 8.04 2.04 1.60
N TYR A 38 8.28 1.08 2.49
CA TYR A 38 8.91 1.33 3.78
C TYR A 38 10.40 1.70 3.65
N ALA A 39 11.13 1.06 2.72
CA ALA A 39 12.51 1.44 2.41
C ALA A 39 12.60 2.86 1.82
N ILE A 40 11.67 3.22 0.93
CA ILE A 40 11.56 4.57 0.37
C ILE A 40 11.28 5.57 1.50
N ALA A 41 10.26 5.33 2.33
CA ALA A 41 9.90 6.21 3.43
C ALA A 41 11.09 6.43 4.39
N GLN A 42 11.88 5.40 4.70
CA GLN A 42 13.09 5.53 5.53
C GLN A 42 14.15 6.45 4.93
N ALA A 43 14.21 6.57 3.61
CA ALA A 43 15.19 7.43 2.92
C ALA A 43 14.73 8.88 2.83
N GLU A 44 13.43 9.15 2.71
CA GLU A 44 12.90 10.47 2.38
C GLU A 44 12.06 11.14 3.48
N ALA A 45 11.67 10.41 4.52
CA ALA A 45 10.89 10.97 5.61
C ALA A 45 11.66 12.09 6.33
N PHE A 46 10.98 13.22 6.51
CA PHE A 46 11.49 14.34 7.29
C PHE A 46 11.87 13.87 8.70
N GLN A 47 13.14 14.10 9.05
CA GLN A 47 13.75 13.66 10.31
C GLN A 47 13.65 12.15 10.58
N GLY A 48 13.43 11.32 9.55
CA GLY A 48 13.22 9.88 9.68
C GLY A 48 11.92 9.51 10.40
N GLN A 49 10.96 10.43 10.53
CA GLN A 49 9.71 10.19 11.24
C GLN A 49 8.71 9.44 10.35
N ILE A 50 8.43 8.19 10.71
CA ILE A 50 7.52 7.30 9.99
C ILE A 50 6.59 6.63 10.99
N THR A 51 5.31 6.59 10.64
CA THR A 51 4.29 5.84 11.38
C THR A 51 3.73 4.74 10.49
N VAL A 52 3.61 3.53 11.04
CA VAL A 52 2.93 2.41 10.39
C VAL A 52 1.70 2.06 11.23
N GLU A 53 0.53 2.09 10.61
CA GLU A 53 -0.74 1.77 11.27
C GLU A 53 -1.66 0.96 10.36
N ASP A 54 -2.71 0.38 10.93
CA ASP A 54 -3.76 -0.26 10.13
C ASP A 54 -4.64 0.83 9.48
N ASP A 55 -5.05 0.60 8.24
CA ASP A 55 -5.88 1.52 7.46
C ASP A 55 -7.34 1.56 7.91
N GLY A 56 -7.71 0.74 8.90
CA GLY A 56 -9.04 0.69 9.50
C GLY A 56 -10.10 0.17 8.55
N LYS A 57 -9.71 -0.34 7.37
CA LYS A 57 -10.64 -0.91 6.40
C LYS A 57 -10.83 -2.39 6.68
N PRO A 58 -12.07 -2.91 6.52
CA PRO A 58 -12.30 -4.35 6.61
C PRO A 58 -11.43 -5.07 5.58
N GLU A 59 -10.98 -6.28 5.95
CA GLU A 59 -10.30 -7.15 4.99
C GLU A 59 -11.22 -7.42 3.80
N PRO A 60 -10.67 -7.49 2.57
CA PRO A 60 -11.47 -7.81 1.40
C PRO A 60 -12.15 -9.17 1.56
N GLU A 61 -13.42 -9.26 1.16
CA GLU A 61 -14.15 -10.52 1.19
C GLU A 61 -13.42 -11.57 0.34
N PRO A 62 -13.42 -12.86 0.77
CA PRO A 62 -12.83 -13.93 -0.01
C PRO A 62 -13.50 -13.99 -1.39
N LYS A 63 -12.69 -14.21 -2.43
CA LYS A 63 -13.23 -14.41 -3.78
C LYS A 63 -14.13 -15.65 -3.75
N PRO A 64 -15.33 -15.60 -4.35
CA PRO A 64 -16.15 -16.79 -4.48
C PRO A 64 -15.38 -17.85 -5.27
N GLU A 65 -15.32 -19.05 -4.71
CA GLU A 65 -14.77 -20.22 -5.37
C GLU A 65 -15.87 -20.79 -6.28
N TYR A 66 -15.70 -20.61 -7.60
CA TYR A 66 -16.64 -21.14 -8.58
C TYR A 66 -16.18 -22.53 -8.99
N VAL A 67 -17.03 -23.55 -8.75
CA VAL A 67 -16.84 -24.88 -9.33
C VAL A 67 -17.31 -24.84 -10.78
N THR A 68 -16.48 -25.33 -11.70
CA THR A 68 -16.86 -25.43 -13.11
C THR A 68 -17.86 -26.58 -13.33
N TYR A 69 -18.65 -26.51 -14.41
CA TYR A 69 -19.53 -27.62 -14.80
C TYR A 69 -18.77 -28.93 -15.06
N ALA A 70 -17.50 -28.85 -15.49
CA ALA A 70 -16.66 -30.01 -15.72
C ALA A 70 -16.28 -30.71 -14.40
N GLU A 71 -15.88 -29.94 -13.40
CA GLU A 71 -15.55 -30.45 -12.04
C GLU A 71 -16.79 -31.03 -11.35
N LEU A 72 -17.95 -30.38 -11.49
CA LEU A 72 -19.22 -30.94 -11.02
C LEU A 72 -19.56 -32.26 -11.72
N ALA A 73 -19.38 -32.34 -13.04
CA ALA A 73 -19.64 -33.56 -13.79
C ALA A 73 -18.64 -34.69 -13.49
N GLU A 74 -17.41 -34.36 -13.14
CA GLU A 74 -16.40 -35.32 -12.68
C GLU A 74 -16.74 -35.87 -11.29
N ALA A 75 -17.04 -35.00 -10.32
CA ALA A 75 -17.44 -35.41 -8.97
C ALA A 75 -18.70 -36.29 -8.97
N ILE A 76 -19.67 -35.99 -9.85
CA ILE A 76 -20.86 -36.84 -10.02
C ILE A 76 -20.49 -38.21 -10.63
N ARG A 77 -19.56 -38.26 -11.59
CA ARG A 77 -19.12 -39.52 -12.20
C ARG A 77 -18.32 -40.38 -11.23
N GLU A 78 -17.49 -39.77 -10.39
CA GLU A 78 -16.70 -40.45 -9.36
C GLU A 78 -17.60 -41.04 -8.27
N GLY A 79 -18.53 -40.26 -7.73
CA GLY A 79 -19.47 -40.73 -6.69
C GLY A 79 -20.47 -41.79 -7.17
N VAL A 80 -20.71 -41.90 -8.49
CA VAL A 80 -21.55 -42.96 -9.08
C VAL A 80 -20.79 -44.27 -9.29
N ASN A 81 -19.45 -44.25 -9.33
CA ASN A 81 -18.62 -45.46 -9.48
C ASN A 81 -18.21 -46.11 -8.14
N GLU A 82 -18.55 -45.50 -7.00
CA GLU A 82 -18.29 -46.05 -5.65
C GLU A 82 -19.44 -46.92 -5.07
N VAL A 83 -20.48 -47.24 -5.86
CA VAL A 83 -21.65 -48.06 -5.44
C VAL A 83 -21.78 -49.40 -6.16
#